data_AF-A0A7J6V5W7-F1
#
_entry.id   AF-A0A7J6V5W7-F1
#
_cell.length_a   1.000
_cell.length_b   1.000
_cell.length_c   1.000
_cell.angle_alpha   90.00
_cell.angle_beta   90.00
_cell.angle_gamma   90.00
#
_symmetry.space_group_name_H-M   'P 1'
#
loop_
_entity.id
_entity.type
_entity.pdbx_description
1 polymer ?
#
loop_
_entity_poly.entity_id
_entity_poly.type
_entity_poly.pdbx_seq_one_letter_code
_entity_poly.pdbx_strand_id
1 'polypeptide(L)'
;MLPYGTMQEAEIVLQRQLTYIEKLWFNYSATKSDYFLYAHNVLFVIVFYTLLPLPLALFEIMFSKSKYKLQPKVKVSFQEMFRCYKETVR
;
A
#
# COMPACT_ATOMS: atom_id res chain seq x y z
N MET A 1 -13.04 11.39 -4.82
CA MET A 1 -13.35 12.40 -5.85
C MET A 1 -12.08 12.97 -6.46
N LEU A 2 -11.92 12.85 -7.79
CA LEU A 2 -10.92 13.65 -8.50
C LEU A 2 -11.45 15.09 -8.60
N PRO A 3 -10.63 16.13 -8.40
CA PRO A 3 -11.07 17.52 -8.45
C PRO A 3 -11.23 18.06 -9.89
N TYR A 4 -10.93 17.24 -10.90
CA TYR A 4 -10.94 17.63 -12.31
C TYR A 4 -12.13 17.00 -13.02
N GLY A 5 -12.85 17.79 -13.81
CA GLY A 5 -13.98 17.33 -14.62
C GLY A 5 -13.54 16.64 -15.92
N THR A 6 -12.34 16.94 -16.42
CA THR A 6 -11.81 16.36 -17.67
C THR A 6 -10.34 15.97 -17.56
N MET A 7 -9.90 15.08 -18.45
CA MET A 7 -8.49 14.71 -18.55
C MET A 7 -7.61 15.90 -18.94
N GLN A 8 -8.11 16.77 -19.84
CA GLN A 8 -7.39 17.96 -20.30
C GLN A 8 -7.15 18.94 -19.15
N GLU A 9 -8.17 19.16 -18.32
CA GLU A 9 -8.04 19.98 -17.11
C GLU A 9 -6.98 19.41 -16.16
N ALA A 10 -6.99 18.10 -15.94
CA ALA A 10 -5.99 17.43 -15.13
C ALA A 10 -4.57 17.56 -15.71
N GLU A 11 -4.40 17.43 -17.03
CA GLU A 11 -3.11 17.58 -17.71
C GLU A 11 -2.58 19.02 -17.66
N ILE A 12 -3.46 20.02 -17.76
CA ILE A 12 -3.11 21.44 -17.62
C ILE A 12 -2.60 21.72 -16.20
N VAL A 13 -3.31 21.24 -15.18
CA VAL A 13 -2.92 21.46 -13.77
C VAL A 13 -1.63 20.73 -13.44
N LEU A 14 -1.44 19.51 -13.94
CA LEU A 14 -0.23 18.72 -13.73
C LEU A 14 0.96 19.19 -14.57
N GLN A 15 0.75 20.11 -15.52
CA GLN A 15 1.75 20.56 -16.51
C GLN A 15 2.43 19.41 -17.27
N ARG A 16 1.74 18.27 -17.39
CA ARG A 16 2.22 17.08 -18.11
C ARG A 16 1.04 16.26 -18.61
N GLN A 17 1.32 15.42 -19.60
CA GLN A 17 0.35 14.43 -20.07
C GLN A 17 0.12 13.34 -19.02
N LEU A 18 -1.11 12.83 -18.95
CA LEU A 18 -1.45 11.68 -18.12
C LEU A 18 -0.86 10.42 -18.72
N THR A 19 -0.26 9.59 -17.88
CA THR A 19 0.21 8.25 -18.26
C THR A 19 -0.99 7.34 -18.56
N TYR A 20 -0.73 6.23 -19.23
CA TYR A 20 -1.78 5.27 -19.58
C TYR A 20 -2.57 4.78 -18.34
N ILE A 21 -1.88 4.47 -17.24
CA ILE A 21 -2.50 4.00 -16.00
C ILE A 21 -3.37 5.09 -15.35
N GLU A 22 -2.92 6.34 -15.40
CA GLU A 22 -3.69 7.47 -14.87
C GLU A 22 -4.96 7.71 -15.70
N LYS A 23 -4.88 7.61 -17.03
CA LYS A 23 -6.06 7.69 -17.92
C LYS A 23 -7.05 6.56 -17.64
N LEU A 24 -6.56 5.34 -17.41
CA LEU A 24 -7.38 4.19 -17.03
C LEU A 24 -8.10 4.44 -15.70
N TRP A 25 -7.37 4.92 -14.69
CA TRP A 25 -7.94 5.24 -13.38
C TRP A 25 -8.96 6.38 -13.44
N PHE A 26 -8.69 7.42 -14.23
CA PHE A 26 -9.60 8.55 -14.44
C PHE A 26 -10.92 8.07 -15.03
N ASN A 27 -10.87 7.28 -16.12
CA ASN A 27 -12.06 6.72 -16.75
C ASN A 27 -12.85 5.80 -15.82
N TYR A 28 -12.14 4.95 -15.08
CA TYR A 28 -12.78 4.05 -14.12
C TYR A 28 -13.51 4.83 -13.02
N SER A 29 -12.82 5.78 -12.39
CA SER A 29 -13.33 6.52 -11.25
C SER A 29 -14.47 7.48 -11.60
N ALA A 30 -14.54 7.98 -12.84
CA ALA A 30 -15.60 8.87 -13.32
C ALA A 30 -17.01 8.28 -13.19
N THR A 31 -17.15 6.95 -13.20
CA THR A 31 -18.46 6.26 -13.11
C THR A 31 -18.78 5.74 -11.71
N LYS A 32 -17.90 5.95 -10.73
CA LYS A 32 -18.03 5.39 -9.38
C LYS A 32 -18.47 6.46 -8.38
N SER A 33 -19.28 6.04 -7.41
CA SER A 33 -19.61 6.89 -6.28
C SER A 33 -18.38 7.09 -5.40
N ASP A 34 -18.38 8.19 -4.67
CA ASP A 34 -17.25 8.53 -3.80
C ASP A 34 -17.04 7.55 -2.66
N TYR A 35 -18.13 6.96 -2.17
CA TYR A 35 -18.09 5.86 -1.21
C TYR A 35 -17.32 4.65 -1.76
N PHE A 36 -17.51 4.32 -3.03
CA PHE A 36 -16.84 3.18 -3.65
C PHE A 36 -15.34 3.45 -3.87
N LEU A 37 -14.98 4.68 -4.23
CA LEU A 37 -13.59 5.11 -4.32
C LEU A 37 -12.92 5.17 -2.95
N TYR A 38 -13.64 5.59 -1.91
CA TYR A 38 -13.16 5.52 -0.53
C TYR A 38 -12.86 4.07 -0.13
N ALA A 39 -13.76 3.12 -0.44
CA ALA A 39 -13.52 1.71 -0.18
C ALA A 39 -12.27 1.16 -0.90
N HIS A 40 -11.98 1.62 -2.13
CA HIS A 40 -10.71 1.27 -2.82
C HIS A 40 -9.50 1.77 -2.05
N ASN A 41 -9.53 3.01 -1.54
CA ASN A 41 -8.42 3.54 -0.74
C ASN A 41 -8.21 2.73 0.54
N VAL A 42 -9.28 2.36 1.24
CA VAL A 42 -9.19 1.49 2.42
C VAL A 42 -8.55 0.14 2.07
N LEU A 43 -8.98 -0.47 0.95
CA LEU A 43 -8.40 -1.71 0.47
C LEU A 43 -6.91 -1.55 0.13
N PHE A 44 -6.51 -0.47 -0.54
CA PHE A 44 -5.11 -0.20 -0.83
C PHE A 44 -4.28 -0.04 0.45
N VAL A 45 -4.79 0.69 1.45
CA VAL A 45 -4.11 0.83 2.74
C VAL A 45 -3.90 -0.54 3.37
N ILE A 46 -4.94 -1.39 3.46
CA ILE A 46 -4.81 -2.74 4.01
C ILE A 46 -3.78 -3.56 3.20
N VAL A 47 -3.90 -3.56 1.88
CA VAL A 47 -3.00 -4.33 1.00
C VAL A 47 -1.56 -3.89 1.18
N PHE A 48 -1.26 -2.59 1.08
CA PHE A 48 0.12 -2.12 1.19
C PHE A 48 0.68 -2.25 2.61
N TYR A 49 -0.10 -1.89 3.64
CA TYR A 49 0.36 -1.98 5.02
C TYR A 49 0.48 -3.42 5.54
N THR A 50 -0.28 -4.36 5.00
CA THR A 50 -0.19 -5.78 5.40
C THR A 50 0.78 -6.56 4.51
N LEU A 51 0.71 -6.39 3.18
CA LEU A 51 1.52 -7.21 2.27
C LEU A 51 2.95 -6.74 2.14
N LEU A 52 3.26 -5.44 2.22
CA LEU A 52 4.66 -4.98 2.14
C LEU A 52 5.55 -5.47 3.30
N PRO A 53 5.12 -5.47 4.56
CA PRO A 53 5.95 -6.01 5.65
C PRO A 53 5.97 -7.54 5.69
N LEU A 54 5.04 -8.23 5.01
CA LEU A 54 4.90 -9.69 5.07
C LEU A 54 6.16 -10.42 4.55
N PRO A 55 6.75 -10.09 3.38
CA PRO A 55 7.99 -10.69 2.92
C PRO A 55 9.14 -10.54 3.92
N LEU A 56 9.26 -9.38 4.58
CA LEU A 56 10.30 -9.13 5.58
C LEU A 56 10.08 -9.99 6.83
N ALA A 57 8.83 -10.06 7.32
CA ALA A 57 8.47 -10.91 8.45
C ALA A 57 8.72 -12.40 8.15
N LEU A 58 8.34 -12.86 6.96
CA LEU A 58 8.59 -14.25 6.52
C LEU A 58 10.09 -14.51 6.37
N PHE A 59 10.86 -13.57 5.83
CA PHE A 59 12.31 -13.70 5.71
C PHE A 59 12.96 -13.84 7.08
N GLU A 60 12.56 -13.06 8.08
CA GLU A 60 13.10 -13.15 9.44
C GLU A 60 12.80 -14.49 10.13
N ILE A 61 11.62 -15.08 9.87
CA ILE A 61 11.23 -16.39 10.41
C ILE A 61 11.99 -17.52 9.71
N MET A 62 12.03 -17.51 8.38
CA MET A 62 12.62 -18.58 7.57
C MET A 62 14.15 -18.57 7.61
N PHE A 63 14.74 -17.37 7.63
CA PHE A 63 16.18 -17.18 7.57
C PHE A 63 16.70 -16.63 8.90
N SER A 64 16.66 -17.46 9.94
CA SER A 64 17.30 -17.18 11.24
C SER A 64 18.85 -17.23 11.17
N LYS A 65 19.46 -17.10 9.98
CA LYS A 65 20.93 -17.07 9.85
C LYS A 65 21.44 -15.73 10.34
N SER A 66 22.12 -15.75 11.48
CA SER A 66 22.72 -14.58 12.14
C SER A 66 23.69 -13.79 11.24
N LYS A 67 24.19 -14.39 10.15
CA LYS A 67 25.16 -13.78 9.22
C LYS A 67 24.65 -12.48 8.56
N TYR A 68 23.35 -12.34 8.35
CA TYR A 68 22.75 -11.17 7.70
C TYR A 68 21.95 -10.29 8.67
N LYS A 69 21.88 -10.67 9.96
CA LYS A 69 21.18 -9.86 10.97
C LYS A 69 22.09 -8.74 11.45
N LEU A 70 21.58 -7.51 11.40
CA LEU A 70 22.20 -6.36 12.07
C LEU A 70 22.25 -6.56 13.60
N GLN A 71 21.24 -7.24 14.18
CA GLN A 71 21.16 -7.55 15.61
C GLN A 71 20.93 -9.05 15.86
N PRO A 72 21.99 -9.88 15.82
CA PRO A 72 21.88 -11.34 15.86
C PRO A 72 21.42 -11.90 17.22
N LYS A 73 21.50 -11.12 18.30
CA LYS A 73 21.02 -11.52 19.64
C LYS A 73 19.52 -11.34 19.81
N VAL A 74 18.87 -10.55 18.95
CA VAL A 74 17.42 -10.33 19.00
C VAL A 74 16.74 -11.43 18.20
N LYS A 75 15.98 -12.26 18.91
CA LYS A 75 15.10 -13.28 18.34
C LYS A 75 13.68 -12.82 18.54
N VAL A 76 12.96 -12.59 17.45
CA VAL A 76 11.54 -12.26 17.48
C VAL A 76 10.78 -13.50 17.05
N SER A 77 9.90 -13.98 17.91
CA SER A 77 9.00 -15.09 17.58
C SER A 77 7.89 -14.62 16.64
N PHE A 78 7.30 -15.56 15.89
CA PHE A 78 6.11 -15.27 15.06
C PHE A 78 4.98 -14.66 15.88
N GLN A 79 4.79 -15.13 17.12
CA GLN A 79 3.76 -14.63 18.02
C GLN A 79 3.99 -13.16 18.41
N GLU A 80 5.25 -12.77 18.65
CA GLU A 80 5.59 -11.37 18.94
C GLU A 80 5.41 -10.47 17.71
N MET A 81 5.78 -10.94 16.51
CA MET A 81 5.51 -10.21 15.26
C MET A 81 4.01 -10.04 14.99
N PHE A 82 3.22 -11.10 15.18
CA PHE A 82 1.77 -11.03 14.98
C PHE A 82 1.11 -10.12 16.02
N ARG A 83 1.54 -10.16 17.28
CA ARG A 83 1.10 -9.22 18.31
C ARG A 83 1.43 -7.78 17.93
N CYS A 84 2.67 -7.50 17.53
CA CYS A 84 3.10 -6.18 17.10
C CYS A 84 2.27 -5.65 15.93
N TYR A 85 2.02 -6.48 14.92
CA TYR A 85 1.16 -6.14 13.79
C TYR A 85 -0.27 -5.80 14.25
N LYS A 86 -0.87 -6.64 15.11
CA LYS A 86 -2.21 -6.40 15.64
C LYS A 86 -2.31 -5.11 16.45
N GLU A 87 -1.29 -4.81 17.25
CA GLU A 87 -1.22 -3.57 18.04
C GLU A 87 -1.02 -2.33 17.17
N THR A 88 -0.29 -2.43 16.06
CA THR A 88 -0.05 -1.31 15.12
C THR A 88 -1.27 -0.99 14.25
N VAL A 89 -2.10 -2.00 13.94
CA VAL A 89 -3.31 -1.83 13.12
C VAL A 89 -4.54 -1.41 13.95
N ARG A 90 -4.44 -1.46 15.29
CA ARG A 90 -5.51 -1.06 16.22
C ARG A 90 -5.59 0.47 16.35
#